data_AF-A0A554LTZ7-F1
#
_entry.id   AF-A0A554LTZ7-F1
#
_cell.length_a   1.000
_cell.length_b   1.000
_cell.length_c   1.000
_cell.angle_alpha   90.00
_cell.angle_beta   90.00
_cell.angle_gamma   90.00
#
_symmetry.space_group_name_H-M   'P 1'
#
loop_
_entity.id
_entity.type
_entity.pdbx_description
1 polymer ?
#
loop_
_entity_poly.entity_id
_entity_poly.type
_entity_poly.pdbx_seq_one_letter_code
_entity_poly.pdbx_strand_id
1 'polypeptide(L)'
;MKTKKSKIEKKSKTALNLDENIEGAFCYVFGFVSGVVFLLLEKEDKFVRFHAMQSLVVFLGLFLISVIPFIGFLALPFAPLTIILWLVLIYKAYSGEKFKLPVIGNFAEKQLAKLDK
;
A
#
# COMPACT_ATOMS: atom_id res chain seq x y z
N MET A 1 10.04 -21.34 -39.35
CA MET A 1 10.11 -21.30 -37.88
C MET A 1 10.06 -19.84 -37.43
N LYS A 2 8.87 -19.28 -37.17
CA LYS A 2 8.71 -17.89 -36.71
C LYS A 2 9.06 -17.87 -35.22
N THR A 3 10.28 -17.44 -34.91
CA THR A 3 10.74 -17.23 -33.54
C THR A 3 9.73 -16.33 -32.82
N LYS A 4 9.05 -16.90 -31.82
CA LYS A 4 8.38 -16.12 -30.77
C LYS A 4 9.46 -15.24 -30.16
N LYS A 5 9.57 -13.99 -30.62
CA LYS A 5 10.08 -12.90 -29.78
C LYS A 5 9.18 -12.95 -28.56
N SER A 6 9.64 -13.60 -27.49
CA SER A 6 9.10 -13.35 -26.17
C SER A 6 9.07 -11.84 -26.05
N LYS A 7 7.86 -11.29 -25.86
CA LYS A 7 7.74 -9.99 -25.23
C LYS A 7 8.53 -10.17 -23.93
N ILE A 8 9.75 -9.67 -23.89
CA ILE A 8 10.39 -9.32 -22.65
C ILE A 8 9.46 -8.24 -22.12
N GLU A 9 8.47 -8.63 -21.31
CA GLU A 9 7.71 -7.70 -20.51
C GLU A 9 8.76 -6.89 -19.77
N LYS A 10 8.96 -5.64 -20.21
CA LYS A 10 9.74 -4.67 -19.45
C LYS A 10 8.98 -4.52 -18.15
N LYS A 11 9.35 -5.31 -17.14
CA LYS A 11 8.96 -5.05 -15.76
C LYS A 11 9.39 -3.61 -15.49
N SER A 12 8.42 -2.77 -15.18
CA SER A 12 8.67 -1.39 -14.78
C SER A 12 9.69 -1.45 -13.65
N LYS A 13 10.76 -0.65 -13.75
CA LYS A 13 11.73 -0.55 -12.67
C LYS A 13 11.09 0.30 -11.59
N THR A 14 10.77 -0.34 -10.48
CA THR A 14 10.30 0.34 -9.26
C THR A 14 11.47 1.06 -8.58
N ALA A 15 11.17 1.88 -7.57
CA ALA A 15 12.12 2.79 -6.93
C ALA A 15 13.35 2.10 -6.34
N LEU A 16 13.19 0.89 -5.78
CA LEU A 16 14.28 0.10 -5.20
C LEU A 16 14.83 -0.95 -6.19
N ASN A 17 14.38 -0.95 -7.44
CA ASN A 17 14.67 -1.97 -8.45
C ASN A 17 14.32 -3.41 -8.00
N LEU A 18 13.31 -3.54 -7.14
CA LEU A 18 12.76 -4.83 -6.74
C LEU A 18 11.51 -5.17 -7.56
N ASP A 19 10.89 -6.30 -7.24
CA ASP A 19 9.62 -6.63 -7.84
C ASP A 19 8.49 -5.77 -7.23
N GLU A 20 7.54 -5.31 -8.05
CA GLU A 20 6.43 -4.43 -7.60
C GLU A 20 5.64 -5.01 -6.42
N ASN A 21 5.46 -6.33 -6.36
CA ASN A 21 4.78 -7.01 -5.26
C ASN A 21 5.60 -6.98 -3.96
N ILE A 22 6.93 -6.98 -4.05
CA ILE A 22 7.82 -6.83 -2.89
C ILE A 22 7.75 -5.40 -2.36
N GLU A 23 7.88 -4.40 -3.24
CA GLU A 23 7.79 -2.99 -2.82
C GLU A 23 6.38 -2.62 -2.32
N GLY A 24 5.34 -3.16 -2.95
CA GLY A 24 3.96 -3.02 -2.49
C GLY A 24 3.74 -3.61 -1.10
N ALA A 25 4.38 -4.74 -0.77
CA ALA A 25 4.35 -5.29 0.59
C ALA A 25 5.11 -4.39 1.58
N PHE A 26 6.27 -3.85 1.19
CA PHE A 26 7.05 -2.94 2.02
C PHE A 26 6.34 -1.63 2.35
N CYS A 27 5.39 -1.19 1.52
CA CYS A 27 4.54 -0.04 1.83
C CYS A 27 3.81 -0.18 3.17
N TYR A 28 3.55 -1.41 3.65
CA TYR A 28 2.82 -1.66 4.88
C TYR A 28 3.68 -1.98 6.10
N VAL A 29 4.96 -2.33 5.95
CA VAL A 29 5.79 -2.87 7.04
C VAL A 29 5.91 -1.90 8.22
N PHE A 30 6.09 -0.61 7.95
CA PHE A 30 6.15 0.45 8.96
C PHE A 30 4.88 1.30 8.98
N GLY A 31 3.76 0.73 8.53
CA GLY A 31 2.47 1.41 8.42
C GLY A 31 2.55 2.69 7.58
N PHE A 32 2.06 3.80 8.12
CA PHE A 32 1.97 5.04 7.36
C PHE A 32 3.35 5.64 7.03
N VAL A 33 4.38 5.34 7.84
CA VAL A 33 5.75 5.83 7.60
C VAL A 33 6.30 5.25 6.30
N SER A 34 6.23 3.93 6.12
CA SER A 34 6.61 3.31 4.85
C SER A 34 5.72 3.78 3.69
N GLY A 35 4.43 4.00 3.92
CA GLY A 35 3.53 4.60 2.93
C GLY A 35 4.01 5.96 2.42
N VAL A 36 4.41 6.88 3.32
CA VAL A 36 4.98 8.19 2.93
C VAL A 36 6.28 8.00 2.16
N VAL A 37 7.19 7.17 2.66
CA VAL A 37 8.48 6.92 2.01
C VAL A 37 8.30 6.44 0.58
N PHE A 38 7.45 5.44 0.34
CA PHE A 38 7.20 4.93 -1.02
C PHE A 38 6.45 5.92 -1.91
N LEU A 39 5.56 6.77 -1.39
CA LEU A 39 4.98 7.86 -2.19
C LEU A 39 6.03 8.88 -2.67
N LEU A 40 7.08 9.08 -1.87
CA LEU A 40 8.19 9.98 -2.22
C LEU A 40 9.21 9.32 -3.15
N LEU A 41 9.52 8.04 -2.96
CA LEU A 41 10.52 7.32 -3.75
C LEU A 41 9.97 6.81 -5.08
N GLU A 42 8.76 6.26 -5.09
CA GLU A 42 8.14 5.67 -6.27
C GLU A 42 7.31 6.70 -7.04
N LYS A 43 7.58 6.83 -8.35
CA LYS A 43 6.95 7.83 -9.23
C LYS A 43 6.18 7.23 -10.39
N GLU A 44 6.58 6.04 -10.85
CA GLU A 44 6.09 5.46 -12.10
C GLU A 44 5.16 4.27 -11.81
N ASP A 45 5.51 3.46 -10.82
CA ASP A 45 4.82 2.21 -10.57
C ASP A 45 3.47 2.42 -9.85
N LYS A 46 2.37 2.25 -10.60
CA LYS A 46 1.02 2.48 -10.10
C LYS A 46 0.60 1.47 -9.02
N PHE A 47 1.16 0.27 -9.04
CA PHE A 47 0.85 -0.76 -8.04
C PHE A 47 1.46 -0.38 -6.70
N VAL A 48 2.75 -0.07 -6.68
CA VAL A 48 3.47 0.38 -5.48
C VAL A 48 2.89 1.69 -4.96
N ARG A 49 2.62 2.68 -5.83
CA ARG A 49 1.98 3.96 -5.44
C ARG A 49 0.61 3.76 -4.80
N PHE A 50 -0.19 2.82 -5.31
CA PHE A 50 -1.49 2.48 -4.69
C PHE A 50 -1.31 1.92 -3.28
N HIS A 51 -0.42 0.95 -3.10
CA HIS A 51 -0.16 0.36 -1.79
C HIS A 51 0.44 1.37 -0.81
N ALA A 52 1.30 2.27 -1.29
CA ALA A 52 1.87 3.36 -0.51
C ALA A 52 0.78 4.33 0.00
N MET A 53 -0.12 4.77 -0.88
CA MET A 53 -1.23 5.64 -0.50
C MET A 53 -2.25 4.93 0.41
N GLN A 54 -2.62 3.67 0.10
CA GLN A 54 -3.52 2.90 0.95
C GLN A 54 -2.91 2.70 2.35
N SER A 55 -1.61 2.40 2.45
CA SER A 55 -0.90 2.28 3.72
C SER A 55 -0.92 3.60 4.51
N LEU A 56 -0.57 4.71 3.87
CA LEU A 56 -0.63 6.04 4.47
C LEU A 56 -2.01 6.29 5.09
N VAL A 57 -3.07 6.11 4.32
CA VAL A 57 -4.42 6.46 4.76
C VAL A 57 -4.92 5.52 5.87
N VAL A 58 -4.70 4.21 5.74
CA VAL A 58 -5.11 3.23 6.76
C VAL A 58 -4.39 3.51 8.08
N PHE A 59 -3.07 3.53 8.07
CA PHE A 59 -2.29 3.52 9.31
C PHE A 59 -2.20 4.91 9.95
N LEU A 60 -2.26 6.00 9.17
CA LEU A 60 -2.37 7.33 9.74
C LEU A 60 -3.74 7.52 10.39
N GLY A 61 -4.82 7.03 9.76
CA GLY A 61 -6.16 7.05 10.35
C GLY A 61 -6.23 6.29 11.67
N LEU A 62 -5.67 5.07 11.70
CA LEU A 62 -5.59 4.27 12.93
C LEU A 62 -4.76 4.95 14.02
N PHE A 63 -3.62 5.54 13.66
CA PHE A 63 -2.79 6.30 14.60
C PHE A 63 -3.52 7.51 15.17
N LEU A 64 -4.22 8.29 14.34
CA LEU A 64 -4.98 9.44 14.79
C LEU A 64 -6.14 9.06 15.73
N ILE A 65 -6.78 7.90 15.51
CA ILE A 65 -7.82 7.37 16.40
C ILE A 65 -7.22 6.95 17.75
N SER A 66 -6.05 6.30 17.74
CA SER A 66 -5.46 5.74 18.96
C SER A 66 -4.94 6.81 19.93
N VAL A 67 -4.55 7.99 19.43
CA VAL A 67 -4.06 9.10 20.26
C VAL A 67 -5.17 9.92 20.92
N ILE A 68 -6.44 9.72 20.56
CA ILE A 68 -7.56 10.45 21.17
C ILE A 68 -7.89 9.80 22.54
N PRO A 69 -7.83 10.55 23.67
CA PRO A 69 -8.18 10.03 24.99
C PRO A 69 -9.59 9.43 25.02
N PHE A 70 -9.81 8.38 25.82
CA PHE A 70 -11.03 7.58 25.90
C PHE A 70 -11.39 6.78 24.64
N ILE A 71 -11.26 7.35 23.42
CA ILE A 71 -11.47 6.62 22.16
C ILE A 71 -10.41 5.53 21.97
N GLY A 72 -9.15 5.82 22.29
CA GLY A 72 -8.07 4.82 22.24
C GLY A 72 -8.35 3.60 23.13
N PHE A 73 -9.02 3.79 24.28
CA PHE A 73 -9.40 2.69 25.16
C PHE A 73 -10.50 1.82 24.53
N LEU A 74 -11.49 2.44 23.88
CA LEU A 74 -12.54 1.73 23.14
C LEU A 74 -12.02 1.00 21.90
N ALA A 75 -10.84 1.40 21.38
CA ALA A 75 -10.21 0.76 20.23
C ALA A 75 -9.49 -0.56 20.59
N LEU A 76 -9.17 -0.79 21.88
CA LEU A 76 -8.38 -1.93 22.34
C LEU A 76 -8.95 -3.31 21.94
N PRO A 77 -10.27 -3.56 22.03
CA PRO A 77 -10.87 -4.82 21.57
C PRO A 77 -10.71 -5.08 20.07
N PHE A 78 -10.48 -4.03 19.27
CA PHE A 78 -10.30 -4.13 17.83
C PHE A 78 -8.85 -4.36 17.41
N ALA A 79 -7.90 -4.34 18.34
CA ALA A 79 -6.48 -4.54 18.04
C ALA A 79 -6.19 -5.86 17.27
N PRO A 80 -6.81 -7.02 17.59
CA PRO A 80 -6.61 -8.24 16.80
C PRO A 80 -7.06 -8.09 15.35
N LEU A 81 -8.18 -7.38 15.11
CA LEU A 81 -8.67 -7.12 13.75
C LEU A 81 -7.70 -6.22 12.98
N THR A 82 -7.09 -5.23 13.65
CA THR A 82 -6.07 -4.38 13.05
C THR A 82 -4.83 -5.18 12.64
N ILE A 83 -4.38 -6.11 13.47
CA ILE A 83 -3.25 -7.00 13.15
C ILE A 83 -3.60 -7.93 11.97
N ILE A 84 -4.79 -8.53 11.96
CA ILE A 84 -5.25 -9.37 10.84
C ILE A 84 -5.29 -8.56 9.55
N LEU A 85 -5.86 -7.35 9.58
CA LEU A 85 -5.91 -6.45 8.43
C LEU A 85 -4.49 -6.14 7.92
N TRP A 86 -3.56 -5.79 8.82
CA TRP A 86 -2.18 -5.49 8.46
C TRP A 86 -1.49 -6.67 7.75
N LEU A 87 -1.62 -7.88 8.29
CA LEU A 87 -1.06 -9.09 7.69
C LEU A 87 -1.71 -9.42 6.34
N VAL A 88 -3.03 -9.26 6.21
CA VAL A 88 -3.75 -9.47 4.94
C VAL A 88 -3.27 -8.46 3.88
N LEU A 89 -3.08 -7.20 4.24
CA LEU A 89 -2.58 -6.18 3.32
C LEU A 89 -1.16 -6.48 2.83
N ILE A 90 -0.26 -6.90 3.73
CA ILE A 90 1.09 -7.35 3.38
C ILE A 90 1.02 -8.55 2.45
N TYR A 91 0.29 -9.60 2.86
CA TYR A 91 0.19 -10.85 2.09
C TYR A 91 -0.36 -10.61 0.69
N LYS A 92 -1.46 -9.86 0.57
CA LYS A 92 -2.09 -9.56 -0.72
C LYS A 92 -1.19 -8.76 -1.63
N ALA A 93 -0.50 -7.74 -1.12
CA ALA A 93 0.47 -6.99 -1.91
C ALA A 93 1.66 -7.88 -2.33
N TYR A 94 2.17 -8.73 -1.43
CA TYR A 94 3.23 -9.68 -1.74
C TYR A 94 2.82 -10.71 -2.79
N SER A 95 1.55 -11.12 -2.82
CA SER A 95 0.97 -11.96 -3.87
C SER A 95 0.73 -11.23 -5.20
N GLY A 96 1.05 -9.93 -5.30
CA GLY A 96 0.82 -9.11 -6.49
C GLY A 96 -0.64 -8.69 -6.68
N GLU A 97 -1.49 -8.87 -5.66
CA GLU A 97 -2.88 -8.45 -5.72
C GLU A 97 -3.03 -7.00 -5.24
N LYS A 98 -3.60 -6.15 -6.11
CA LYS A 98 -4.02 -4.79 -5.76
C LYS A 98 -5.28 -4.82 -4.88
N PHE A 99 -5.16 -5.37 -3.67
CA PHE A 99 -6.27 -5.54 -2.75
C PHE A 99 -6.75 -4.18 -2.25
N LYS A 100 -7.94 -3.80 -2.72
CA LYS A 100 -8.53 -2.49 -2.53
C LYS A 100 -9.56 -2.54 -1.41
N LEU A 101 -9.28 -1.84 -0.31
CA LEU A 101 -10.29 -1.65 0.72
C LEU A 101 -11.44 -0.79 0.17
N PRO A 102 -12.72 -1.15 0.40
CA PRO A 102 -13.85 -0.49 -0.28
C PRO A 102 -13.87 1.03 -0.10
N VAL A 103 -13.66 1.54 1.10
CA VAL A 103 -13.63 2.99 1.36
C VAL A 103 -12.23 3.55 1.16
N ILE A 104 -11.24 2.96 1.83
CA ILE A 104 -9.87 3.50 1.87
C ILE A 104 -9.17 3.39 0.52
N GLY A 105 -9.33 2.27 -0.20
CA GLY A 105 -8.75 2.08 -1.51
C GLY A 105 -9.36 2.99 -2.57
N ASN A 106 -10.67 3.26 -2.50
CA ASN A 106 -11.32 4.27 -3.34
C ASN A 106 -10.76 5.68 -3.05
N PHE A 107 -10.55 6.00 -1.77
CA PHE A 107 -9.93 7.26 -1.38
C PHE A 107 -8.48 7.35 -1.88
N ALA A 108 -7.70 6.28 -1.74
CA ALA A 108 -6.31 6.22 -2.17
C ALA A 108 -6.16 6.52 -3.68
N GLU A 109 -6.99 5.90 -4.52
CA GLU A 109 -7.00 6.18 -5.96
C GLU A 109 -7.35 7.64 -6.28
N LYS A 110 -8.34 8.20 -5.57
CA LYS A 110 -8.71 9.61 -5.73
C LYS A 110 -7.58 10.56 -5.34
N GLN A 111 -6.81 10.25 -4.30
CA GLN A 111 -5.67 11.08 -3.90
C GLN A 111 -4.52 10.98 -4.89
N LEU A 112 -4.20 9.77 -5.38
CA LEU A 112 -3.18 9.59 -6.41
C LEU A 112 -3.53 10.34 -7.69
N ALA A 113 -4.78 10.28 -8.14
CA ALA A 113 -5.25 11.04 -9.30
C ALA A 113 -5.16 12.58 -9.14
N LYS A 114 -4.95 13.09 -7.93
CA LYS A 114 -4.67 14.52 -7.69
C LYS A 114 -3.18 14.80 -7.62
N LEU A 115 -2.38 13.87 -7.12
CA LEU A 115 -0.92 13.99 -7.01
C LEU A 115 -0.20 13.80 -8.35
N ASP A 116 -0.81 13.04 -9.27
CA ASP A 116 -0.27 12.79 -10.61
C ASP A 116 -0.71 13.86 -11.64
N LYS A 117 -1.40 14.92 -11.19
CA LYS A 117 -1.71 16.11 -12.00
C LYS A 117 -0.63 17.16 -11.81
#